data_AF-A0A2N2Z1Q7-F1
#
_entry.id   AF-A0A2N2Z1Q7-F1
#
_cell.length_a   1.000
_cell.length_b   1.000
_cell.length_c   1.000
_cell.angle_alpha   90.00
_cell.angle_beta   90.00
_cell.angle_gamma   90.00
#
_symmetry.space_group_name_H-M   'P 1'
#
loop_
_entity.id
_entity.type
_entity.pdbx_description
1 polymer ?
#
loop_
_entity_poly.entity_id
_entity_poly.type
_entity_poly.pdbx_seq_one_letter_code
_entity_poly.pdbx_strand_id
1 'polypeptide(L)'
;MKDLTNSTVARQNILNNNYAIEEIQKAVGIEGIVFDSQLRFIKSQIASFFEIDERTVERYLEIHENELKVNGYEVLKGKRLKEFKLLAKNAMAADINVAQSTANLGIFNFRSFLNLAMLLTESEKAKTS
;
A
#
# COMPACT_ATOMS: atom_id res chain seq x y z
N MET A 1 -2.20 12.58 28.35
CA MET A 1 -2.02 13.77 27.50
C MET A 1 -2.31 13.31 26.09
N LYS A 2 -3.24 13.98 25.41
CA LYS A 2 -4.01 13.46 24.27
C LYS A 2 -3.09 13.28 23.04
N ASP A 3 -2.97 12.07 22.50
CA ASP A 3 -2.26 11.73 21.25
C ASP A 3 -2.88 12.44 20.04
N LEU A 4 -2.66 13.74 19.92
CA LEU A 4 -3.16 14.56 18.81
C LEU A 4 -2.32 14.40 17.52
N THR A 5 -1.28 13.56 17.52
CA THR A 5 -0.41 13.35 16.36
C THR A 5 -0.23 11.87 15.95
N ASN A 6 -0.75 10.90 16.72
CA ASN A 6 -0.68 9.45 16.42
C ASN A 6 -2.06 8.80 16.18
N SER A 7 -3.07 9.62 15.89
CA SER A 7 -4.45 9.15 15.76
C SER A 7 -4.79 8.87 14.29
N THR A 8 -5.59 7.84 14.02
CA THR A 8 -6.17 7.56 12.69
C THR A 8 -6.75 8.83 12.03
N VAL A 9 -7.34 9.73 12.83
CA VAL A 9 -7.87 11.03 12.37
C VAL A 9 -6.79 11.92 11.74
N ALA A 10 -5.59 11.98 12.32
CA ALA A 10 -4.49 12.79 11.77
C ALA A 10 -4.01 12.24 10.42
N ARG A 11 -3.85 10.91 10.31
CA ARG A 11 -3.53 10.24 9.04
C ARG A 11 -4.60 10.54 7.99
N GLN A 12 -5.87 10.41 8.34
CA GLN A 12 -6.98 10.69 7.42
C GLN A 12 -6.96 12.14 6.91
N ASN A 13 -6.64 13.12 7.75
CA ASN A 13 -6.53 14.51 7.32
C ASN A 13 -5.44 14.71 6.26
N ILE A 14 -4.28 14.07 6.43
CA ILE A 14 -3.19 14.13 5.45
C ILE A 14 -3.58 13.39 4.17
N LEU A 15 -4.14 12.18 4.31
CA LEU A 15 -4.52 11.32 3.19
C LEU A 15 -5.66 11.91 2.34
N ASN A 16 -6.54 12.71 2.94
CA ASN A 16 -7.64 13.39 2.24
C ASN A 16 -7.20 14.60 1.42
N ASN A 17 -5.97 15.10 1.57
CA ASN A 17 -5.46 16.19 0.77
C ASN A 17 -4.90 15.66 -0.57
N ASN A 18 -5.76 15.60 -1.59
CA ASN A 18 -5.39 15.07 -2.91
C ASN A 18 -4.18 15.80 -3.54
N TYR A 19 -4.08 17.13 -3.36
CA TYR A 19 -2.94 17.89 -3.87
C TYR A 19 -1.63 17.44 -3.23
N ALA A 20 -1.62 17.28 -1.90
CA ALA A 20 -0.44 16.78 -1.19
C ALA A 20 -0.09 15.35 -1.64
N ILE A 21 -1.10 14.49 -1.81
CA ILE A 21 -0.91 13.12 -2.29
C ILE A 21 -0.24 13.08 -3.67
N GLU A 22 -0.70 13.89 -4.62
CA GLU A 22 -0.15 13.94 -5.97
C GLU A 22 1.30 14.44 -5.99
N GLU A 23 1.62 15.46 -5.19
CA GLU A 23 2.99 15.98 -5.10
C GLU A 23 3.94 14.96 -4.45
N ILE A 24 3.50 14.27 -3.38
CA ILE A 24 4.30 13.20 -2.76
C ILE A 24 4.50 12.06 -3.75
N GLN A 25 3.46 11.67 -4.51
CA GLN A 25 3.57 10.61 -5.50
C GLN A 25 4.61 10.93 -6.58
N LYS A 26 4.65 12.17 -7.08
CA LYS A 26 5.67 12.62 -8.03
C LYS A 26 7.08 12.61 -7.44
N ALA A 27 7.22 13.01 -6.18
CA ALA A 27 8.52 13.08 -5.51
C ALA A 27 9.09 11.69 -5.16
N VAL A 28 8.23 10.74 -4.76
CA VAL A 28 8.64 9.39 -4.36
C VAL A 28 9.11 8.55 -5.55
N GLY A 29 8.51 8.74 -6.73
CA GLY A 29 8.95 8.05 -7.95
C GLY A 29 8.77 6.52 -7.91
N ILE A 30 7.90 6.00 -7.04
CA ILE A 30 7.67 4.56 -6.91
C ILE A 30 6.97 4.02 -8.17
N GLU A 31 7.55 2.98 -8.75
CA GLU A 31 6.98 2.29 -9.91
C GLU A 31 5.86 1.34 -9.46
N GLY A 32 4.71 1.44 -10.11
CA GLY A 32 3.55 0.60 -9.85
C GLY A 32 2.84 0.18 -11.12
N ILE A 33 1.87 -0.72 -10.98
CA ILE A 33 1.09 -1.25 -12.09
C ILE A 33 -0.12 -0.37 -12.29
N VAL A 34 -0.31 0.16 -13.50
CA VAL A 34 -1.53 0.91 -13.83
C VAL A 34 -2.70 -0.06 -13.98
N PHE A 35 -3.68 0.05 -13.10
CA PHE A 35 -4.89 -0.76 -13.09
C PHE A 35 -6.09 0.10 -12.68
N ASP A 36 -7.22 -0.03 -13.39
CA ASP A 36 -8.41 0.81 -13.20
C ASP A 36 -8.08 2.33 -13.27
N SER A 37 -7.22 2.74 -14.22
CA SER A 37 -6.75 4.13 -14.41
C SER A 37 -6.01 4.74 -13.21
N GLN A 38 -5.53 3.90 -12.31
CA GLN A 38 -4.80 4.34 -11.13
C GLN A 38 -3.57 3.46 -10.92
N LEU A 39 -2.57 4.02 -10.25
CA LEU A 39 -1.37 3.28 -9.91
C LEU A 39 -1.67 2.35 -8.73
N ARG A 40 -1.29 1.09 -8.88
CA ARG A 40 -1.50 0.02 -7.89
C ARG A 40 -0.20 -0.68 -7.56
N PHE A 41 -0.06 -1.03 -6.29
CA PHE A 41 1.10 -1.73 -5.75
C PHE A 41 0.68 -3.05 -5.15
N ILE A 42 1.56 -4.05 -5.20
CA ILE A 42 1.38 -5.28 -4.45
C ILE A 42 2.24 -5.31 -3.20
N LYS A 43 1.89 -6.22 -2.28
CA LYS A 43 2.61 -6.41 -1.01
C LYS A 43 4.12 -6.49 -1.17
N SER A 44 4.62 -7.30 -2.12
CA SER A 44 6.06 -7.47 -2.28
C SER A 44 6.76 -6.19 -2.75
N GLN A 45 6.14 -5.39 -3.64
CA GLN A 45 6.69 -4.09 -4.04
C GLN A 45 6.80 -3.14 -2.86
N ILE A 46 5.79 -3.12 -1.98
CA ILE A 46 5.79 -2.30 -0.79
C ILE A 46 6.88 -2.75 0.19
N ALA A 47 7.00 -4.07 0.40
CA ALA A 47 8.03 -4.66 1.25
C ALA A 47 9.43 -4.31 0.75
N SER A 48 9.68 -4.46 -0.56
CA SER A 48 10.95 -4.07 -1.19
C SER A 48 11.21 -2.56 -1.09
N PHE A 49 10.19 -1.73 -1.29
CA PHE A 49 10.34 -0.26 -1.23
C PHE A 49 10.73 0.23 0.16
N PHE A 50 10.15 -0.36 1.22
CA PHE A 50 10.48 0.00 2.60
C PHE A 50 11.61 -0.82 3.21
N GLU A 51 12.24 -1.73 2.43
CA GLU A 51 13.29 -2.63 2.89
C GLU A 51 12.88 -3.46 4.14
N ILE A 52 11.62 -3.92 4.16
CA ILE A 52 11.05 -4.74 5.23
C ILE A 52 10.60 -6.11 4.74
N ASP A 53 10.47 -7.06 5.65
CA ASP A 53 9.85 -8.34 5.33
C ASP A 53 8.37 -8.20 4.93
N GLU A 54 7.93 -9.00 3.95
CA GLU A 54 6.49 -9.12 3.61
C GLU A 54 5.62 -9.47 4.82
N ARG A 55 6.17 -10.23 5.79
CA ARG A 55 5.49 -10.57 7.05
C ARG A 55 5.16 -9.34 7.89
N THR A 56 6.00 -8.32 7.84
CA THR A 56 5.74 -7.05 8.51
C THR A 56 4.53 -6.38 7.86
N VAL A 57 4.51 -6.30 6.52
CA VAL A 57 3.35 -5.77 5.79
C VAL A 57 2.07 -6.55 6.11
N GLU A 58 2.13 -7.89 6.15
CA GLU A 58 0.99 -8.74 6.53
C GLU A 58 0.50 -8.43 7.94
N ARG A 59 1.40 -8.31 8.92
CA ARG A 59 1.02 -7.97 10.29
C ARG A 59 0.26 -6.63 10.35
N TYR A 60 0.73 -5.60 9.65
CA TYR A 60 0.03 -4.30 9.61
C TYR A 60 -1.29 -4.37 8.86
N LEU A 61 -1.35 -5.15 7.78
CA LEU A 61 -2.58 -5.44 7.07
C LEU A 61 -3.63 -6.08 7.97
N GLU A 62 -3.25 -7.06 8.79
CA GLU A 62 -4.15 -7.75 9.72
C GLU A 62 -4.63 -6.83 10.85
N ILE A 63 -3.73 -6.03 11.42
CA ILE A 63 -4.07 -5.13 12.54
C ILE A 63 -4.92 -3.94 12.06
N HIS A 64 -4.64 -3.40 10.88
CA HIS A 64 -5.23 -2.15 10.37
C HIS A 64 -6.08 -2.35 9.12
N GLU A 65 -6.62 -3.56 8.90
CA GLU A 65 -7.34 -3.95 7.69
C GLU A 65 -8.43 -2.94 7.29
N ASN A 66 -9.27 -2.55 8.26
CA ASN A 66 -10.38 -1.62 8.02
C ASN A 66 -9.89 -0.23 7.59
N GLU A 67 -8.85 0.29 8.23
CA GLU A 67 -8.28 1.60 7.91
C GLU A 67 -7.67 1.59 6.49
N LEU A 68 -6.90 0.54 6.19
CA LEU A 68 -6.27 0.38 4.88
C LEU A 68 -7.30 0.20 3.77
N LYS A 69 -8.38 -0.56 4.02
CA LYS A 69 -9.48 -0.73 3.05
C LYS A 69 -10.16 0.58 2.70
N VAL A 70 -10.49 1.38 3.72
CA VAL A 70 -11.08 2.73 3.52
C VAL A 70 -10.14 3.62 2.71
N ASN A 71 -8.83 3.44 2.87
CA ASN A 71 -7.81 4.19 2.16
C ASN A 71 -7.41 3.60 0.80
N GLY A 72 -8.06 2.51 0.34
CA GLY A 72 -7.87 1.95 -1.00
C GLY A 72 -6.95 0.74 -1.07
N TYR A 73 -6.83 -0.03 0.02
CA TYR A 73 -6.42 -1.43 -0.05
C TYR A 73 -7.60 -2.30 -0.48
N GLU A 74 -7.39 -3.16 -1.46
CA GLU A 74 -8.42 -4.11 -1.91
C GLU A 74 -7.81 -5.48 -2.21
N VAL A 75 -8.63 -6.51 -2.10
CA VAL A 75 -8.23 -7.89 -2.44
C VAL A 75 -8.87 -8.28 -3.75
N LEU A 76 -8.06 -8.40 -4.80
CA LEU A 76 -8.48 -8.87 -6.11
C LEU A 76 -8.76 -10.37 -6.10
N LYS A 77 -9.85 -10.75 -6.76
CA LYS A 77 -10.29 -12.14 -6.94
C LYS A 77 -10.85 -12.35 -8.34
N GLY A 78 -10.95 -13.61 -8.77
CA GLY A 78 -11.67 -14.00 -10.00
C GLY A 78 -11.13 -13.31 -11.27
N LYS A 79 -12.02 -12.63 -12.01
CA LYS A 79 -11.69 -11.99 -13.30
C LYS A 79 -10.70 -10.83 -13.13
N ARG A 80 -10.94 -9.93 -12.17
CA ARG A 80 -10.07 -8.77 -11.91
C ARG A 80 -8.64 -9.18 -11.56
N LEU A 81 -8.48 -10.28 -10.81
CA LEU A 81 -7.16 -10.84 -10.51
C LEU A 81 -6.42 -11.29 -11.78
N LYS A 82 -7.11 -11.95 -12.71
CA LYS A 82 -6.52 -12.39 -13.99
C LYS A 82 -6.09 -11.20 -14.85
N GLU A 83 -6.92 -10.16 -14.91
CA GLU A 83 -6.64 -8.92 -15.64
C GLU A 83 -5.41 -8.21 -15.06
N PHE A 84 -5.35 -8.06 -13.73
CA PHE A 84 -4.20 -7.46 -13.05
C PHE A 84 -2.91 -8.27 -13.28
N LYS A 85 -2.97 -9.60 -13.17
CA LYS A 85 -1.80 -10.47 -13.42
C LYS A 85 -1.28 -10.33 -14.85
N LEU A 86 -2.15 -10.12 -15.84
CA LEU A 86 -1.74 -9.92 -17.23
C LEU A 86 -1.02 -8.58 -17.40
N LEU A 87 -1.55 -7.51 -16.81
CA LEU A 87 -0.93 -6.18 -16.83
C LEU A 87 0.43 -6.19 -16.11
N ALA A 88 0.52 -6.84 -14.95
CA ALA A 88 1.76 -6.97 -14.19
C ALA A 88 2.87 -7.66 -14.99
N LYS A 89 2.54 -8.72 -15.74
CA LYS A 89 3.49 -9.41 -16.63
C LYS A 89 3.97 -8.52 -17.78
N ASN A 90 3.08 -7.71 -18.34
CA ASN A 90 3.38 -6.86 -19.49
C ASN A 90 4.17 -5.60 -19.11
N ALA A 91 4.04 -5.13 -17.87
CA ALA A 91 4.71 -3.92 -17.37
C ALA A 91 6.24 -4.08 -17.19
N MET A 92 6.87 -5.13 -17.74
CA MET A 92 8.31 -5.45 -17.60
C MET A 92 8.85 -5.47 -16.16
N ALA A 93 7.96 -5.55 -15.18
CA ALA A 93 8.31 -5.79 -13.80
C ALA A 93 8.55 -7.31 -13.66
N ALA A 94 9.60 -7.78 -14.33
CA ALA A 94 9.96 -9.20 -14.48
C ALA A 94 10.21 -9.90 -13.14
N ASP A 95 10.38 -9.13 -12.06
CA ASP A 95 10.57 -9.62 -10.69
C ASP A 95 9.30 -9.61 -9.84
N ILE A 96 8.18 -9.07 -10.34
CA ILE A 96 6.92 -9.13 -9.63
C ILE A 96 6.37 -10.54 -9.81
N ASN A 97 6.71 -11.42 -8.86
CA ASN A 97 6.24 -12.80 -8.80
C ASN A 97 4.75 -12.90 -8.42
N VAL A 98 3.87 -12.14 -9.09
CA VAL A 98 2.40 -12.24 -8.98
C VAL A 98 1.91 -13.61 -9.46
N ALA A 99 2.72 -14.30 -10.27
CA ALA A 99 2.39 -15.57 -10.88
C ALA A 99 2.18 -16.68 -9.84
N GLN A 100 2.92 -16.67 -8.73
CA GLN A 100 2.84 -17.69 -7.67
C GLN A 100 1.74 -17.43 -6.62
N SER A 101 1.19 -16.20 -6.56
CA SER A 101 0.28 -15.83 -5.49
C SER A 101 -1.14 -16.33 -5.76
N THR A 102 -1.59 -17.24 -4.88
CA THR A 102 -2.94 -17.67 -4.42
C THR A 102 -4.20 -17.13 -5.12
N ALA A 103 -5.36 -17.72 -4.81
CA ALA A 103 -6.66 -17.33 -5.40
C ALA A 103 -7.06 -15.85 -5.17
N ASN A 104 -6.33 -15.13 -4.33
CA ASN A 104 -6.60 -13.76 -3.89
C ASN A 104 -5.29 -12.95 -3.89
N LEU A 105 -5.32 -11.68 -4.31
CA LEU A 105 -4.14 -10.78 -4.27
C LEU A 105 -4.52 -9.43 -3.66
N GLY A 106 -3.81 -9.02 -2.62
CA GLY A 106 -3.93 -7.68 -2.05
C GLY A 106 -3.22 -6.64 -2.94
N ILE A 107 -3.93 -5.58 -3.30
CA ILE A 107 -3.39 -4.43 -4.01
C ILE A 107 -3.67 -3.15 -3.23
N PHE A 108 -2.78 -2.17 -3.39
CA PHE A 108 -2.82 -0.88 -2.72
C PHE A 108 -2.84 0.23 -3.76
N ASN A 109 -3.61 1.28 -3.55
CA ASN A 109 -3.39 2.54 -4.26
C ASN A 109 -2.35 3.38 -3.50
N PHE A 110 -2.00 4.55 -4.02
CA PHE A 110 -1.01 5.41 -3.37
C PHE A 110 -1.42 5.88 -1.96
N ARG A 111 -2.73 6.04 -1.71
CA ARG A 111 -3.23 6.46 -0.40
C ARG A 111 -3.08 5.35 0.64
N SER A 112 -3.44 4.11 0.34
CA SER A 112 -3.25 2.98 1.25
C SER A 112 -1.77 2.62 1.43
N PHE A 113 -0.95 2.82 0.40
CA PHE A 113 0.51 2.77 0.50
C PHE A 113 1.05 3.80 1.52
N LEU A 114 0.68 5.08 1.38
CA LEU A 114 1.14 6.13 2.29
C LEU A 114 0.59 5.92 3.71
N ASN A 115 -0.65 5.43 3.83
CA ASN A 115 -1.21 5.07 5.13
C ASN A 115 -0.38 3.99 5.84
N LEU A 116 0.02 2.95 5.12
CA LEU A 116 0.87 1.89 5.65
C LEU A 116 2.25 2.45 6.04
N ALA A 117 2.82 3.35 5.25
CA ALA A 117 4.07 4.04 5.57
C ALA A 117 3.98 4.78 6.92
N MET A 118 2.89 5.53 7.13
CA MET A 118 2.65 6.24 8.38
C MET A 118 2.56 5.27 9.58
N LEU A 119 1.83 4.16 9.43
CA LEU A 119 1.69 3.14 10.47
C LEU A 119 3.02 2.47 10.84
N LEU A 120 3.88 2.22 9.84
CA LEU A 120 5.22 1.70 10.04
C LEU A 120 6.08 2.70 10.84
N THR A 121 6.12 3.96 10.41
CA THR A 121 6.91 5.01 11.08
C THR A 121 6.44 5.28 12.50
N GLU A 122 5.13 5.32 12.76
CA GLU A 122 4.59 5.51 14.11
C GLU A 122 4.98 4.36 15.04
N SER A 123 5.00 3.13 14.52
CA SER A 123 5.39 1.96 15.31
C SER A 123 6.88 1.92 15.63
N GLU A 124 7.75 2.34 14.70
CA GLU A 124 9.18 2.49 15.00
C GLU A 124 9.42 3.54 16.08
N LYS A 125 8.78 4.71 15.95
CA LYS A 125 8.85 5.76 16.97
C LYS A 125 8.34 5.27 18.33
N ALA A 126 7.27 4.48 18.35
CA ALA A 126 6.71 3.90 19.57
C ALA A 126 7.62 2.82 20.20
N LYS A 127 8.47 2.14 19.42
CA LYS A 127 9.44 1.16 19.95
C LYS A 127 10.69 1.80 20.55
N THR A 128 11.04 3.01 20.14
CA THR A 128 12.23 3.74 20.61
C THR A 128 11.91 4.74 21.73
N SER A 129 10.62 4.99 22.02
CA SER A 129 10.17 5.92 23.07
C SER A 129 9.93 5.27 24.42
#